data_AF-A0A962R0W6-F1
#
_entry.id   AF-A0A962R0W6-F1
#
_cell.length_a   1.000
_cell.length_b   1.000
_cell.length_c   1.000
_cell.angle_alpha   90.00
_cell.angle_beta   90.00
_cell.angle_gamma   90.00
#
_symmetry.space_group_name_H-M   'P 1'
#
loop_
_entity.id
_entity.type
_entity.pdbx_description
1 polymer ?
#
loop_
_entity_poly.entity_id
_entity_poly.type
_entity_poly.pdbx_seq_one_letter_code
_entity_poly.pdbx_strand_id
1 'polypeptide(L)'
;LPDYGSGPVAEALWISEVPFYCKRGYAHLLLSGVFERYPRLRYILTESGCSWAPDMLRSLDRIHEGFQAGAIGEMNYAGMEWVLKEPPSFYARRNCYYGASFPSLAELDGRDEVGIEQICWGNDYPHYEGTFPYNLESLQLTFGGVPDRERRLILGENAARLYNFDLDKLRPLAAQFGPTPQQVETPLQHIPEDSGCYLFVDERRRRAGV
;
A
#
# COMPACT_ATOMS: atom_id res chain seq x y z
N LEU A 1 -6.85 12.33 -16.79
CA LEU A 1 -6.69 11.00 -17.42
C LEU A 1 -6.99 11.16 -18.90
N PRO A 2 -6.41 10.34 -19.80
CA PRO A 2 -6.79 10.32 -21.20
C PRO A 2 -8.30 10.10 -21.36
N ASP A 3 -8.86 10.57 -22.47
CA ASP A 3 -10.21 10.20 -22.88
C ASP A 3 -10.13 8.86 -23.62
N TYR A 4 -10.66 7.80 -22.99
CA TYR A 4 -10.69 6.45 -23.57
C TYR A 4 -11.95 6.20 -24.43
N GLY A 5 -12.87 7.16 -24.48
CA GLY A 5 -14.19 6.98 -25.07
C GLY A 5 -15.15 6.22 -24.15
N SER A 6 -16.18 5.61 -24.74
CA SER A 6 -17.26 4.92 -24.01
C SER A 6 -17.32 3.43 -24.32
N GLY A 7 -17.78 2.63 -23.37
CA GLY A 7 -18.04 1.20 -23.53
C GLY A 7 -17.03 0.31 -22.79
N PRO A 8 -17.24 -1.02 -22.78
CA PRO A 8 -16.51 -1.93 -21.90
C PRO A 8 -15.01 -2.02 -22.20
N VAL A 9 -14.59 -1.84 -23.45
CA VAL A 9 -13.17 -1.81 -23.81
C VAL A 9 -12.49 -0.54 -23.31
N ALA A 10 -13.17 0.61 -23.41
CA ALA A 10 -12.65 1.87 -22.89
C ALA A 10 -12.48 1.81 -21.36
N GLU A 11 -13.45 1.21 -20.67
CA GLU A 11 -13.39 0.97 -19.23
C GLU A 11 -12.26 0.01 -18.84
N ALA A 12 -12.08 -1.08 -19.60
CA ALA A 12 -10.98 -2.02 -19.39
C ALA A 12 -9.59 -1.38 -19.60
N LEU A 13 -9.45 -0.51 -20.60
CA LEU A 13 -8.21 0.25 -20.82
C LEU A 13 -7.96 1.23 -19.68
N TRP A 14 -8.99 2.00 -19.31
CA TRP A 14 -8.92 2.94 -18.20
C TRP A 14 -8.47 2.24 -16.90
N ILE A 15 -9.16 1.17 -16.48
CA ILE A 15 -8.83 0.46 -15.24
C ILE A 15 -7.43 -0.16 -15.27
N SER A 16 -6.96 -0.61 -16.44
CA SER A 16 -5.60 -1.15 -16.59
C SER A 16 -4.51 -0.09 -16.39
N GLU A 17 -4.80 1.19 -16.69
CA GLU A 17 -3.86 2.29 -16.54
C GLU A 17 -3.98 3.05 -15.21
N VAL A 18 -5.09 2.88 -14.47
CA VAL A 18 -5.27 3.48 -13.13
C VAL A 18 -4.03 3.29 -12.24
N PRO A 19 -3.44 2.07 -12.11
CA PRO A 19 -2.25 1.88 -11.30
C PRO A 19 -1.05 2.74 -11.74
N PHE A 20 -0.86 2.96 -13.04
CA PHE A 20 0.20 3.83 -13.55
C PHE A 20 -0.03 5.29 -13.12
N TYR A 21 -1.23 5.81 -13.35
CA TYR A 21 -1.54 7.21 -13.00
C TYR A 21 -1.50 7.46 -11.49
N CYS A 22 -2.00 6.52 -10.68
CA CYS A 22 -1.92 6.61 -9.21
C CYS A 22 -0.48 6.70 -8.72
N LYS A 23 0.42 5.89 -9.27
CA LYS A 23 1.83 5.83 -8.84
C LYS A 23 2.70 6.94 -9.46
N ARG A 24 2.26 7.56 -10.56
CA ARG A 24 3.02 8.61 -11.24
C ARG A 24 3.31 9.81 -10.33
N GLY A 25 2.31 10.28 -9.58
CA GLY A 25 2.47 11.39 -8.65
C GLY A 25 3.47 11.08 -7.54
N TYR A 26 3.47 9.84 -7.05
CA TYR A 26 4.41 9.37 -6.04
C TYR A 26 5.86 9.45 -6.53
N ALA A 27 6.17 8.93 -7.72
CA ALA A 27 7.50 9.02 -8.31
C ALA A 27 7.96 10.48 -8.51
N HIS A 28 7.06 11.36 -8.97
CA HIS A 28 7.37 12.78 -9.13
C HIS A 28 7.73 13.45 -7.79
N LEU A 29 6.99 13.17 -6.71
CA LEU A 29 7.25 13.73 -5.39
C LEU A 29 8.62 13.30 -4.84
N LEU A 30 8.98 12.01 -5.04
CA LEU A 30 10.28 11.49 -4.64
C LEU A 30 11.43 12.13 -5.44
N LEU A 31 11.33 12.18 -6.76
CA LEU A 31 12.41 12.68 -7.63
C LEU A 31 12.57 14.20 -7.60
N SER A 32 11.51 14.97 -7.34
CA SER A 32 11.53 16.44 -7.37
C SER A 32 12.15 17.11 -6.14
N GLY A 33 12.58 16.33 -5.14
CA GLY A 33 13.18 16.83 -3.90
C GLY A 33 12.18 17.48 -2.95
N VAL A 34 10.86 17.25 -3.13
CA VAL A 34 9.84 17.78 -2.21
C VAL A 34 10.10 17.31 -0.79
N PHE A 35 10.40 16.03 -0.58
CA PHE A 35 10.66 15.49 0.75
C PHE A 35 12.01 15.93 1.32
N GLU A 36 12.98 16.28 0.47
CA GLU A 36 14.22 16.90 0.93
C GLU A 36 13.96 18.29 1.51
N ARG A 37 13.18 19.12 0.80
CA ARG A 37 12.82 20.48 1.24
C ARG A 37 11.87 20.48 2.45
N TYR A 38 10.98 19.50 2.53
CA TYR A 38 9.94 19.41 3.56
C TYR A 38 10.04 18.08 4.33
N PRO A 39 11.04 17.92 5.22
CA PRO A 39 11.32 16.65 5.88
C PRO A 39 10.19 16.15 6.81
N ARG A 40 9.29 17.04 7.23
CA ARG A 40 8.12 16.71 8.06
C ARG A 40 6.85 16.40 7.26
N LEU A 41 6.85 16.62 5.94
CA LEU A 41 5.69 16.33 5.10
C LEU A 41 5.42 14.82 5.13
N ARG A 42 4.18 14.43 5.39
CA ARG A 42 3.71 13.06 5.32
C ARG A 42 2.85 12.90 4.08
N TYR A 43 3.06 11.81 3.35
CA TYR A 43 2.28 11.47 2.16
C TYR A 43 1.77 10.04 2.30
N ILE A 44 0.50 9.79 1.98
CA ILE A 44 -0.06 8.45 1.89
C ILE A 44 -0.68 8.26 0.51
N LEU A 45 -0.32 7.17 -0.18
CA LEU A 45 -1.04 6.74 -1.37
C LEU A 45 -2.03 5.64 -0.97
N THR A 46 -3.32 5.97 -0.97
CA THR A 46 -4.40 5.07 -0.58
C THR A 46 -4.89 4.24 -1.77
N GLU A 47 -5.49 3.09 -1.50
CA GLU A 47 -6.16 2.25 -2.52
C GLU A 47 -5.23 1.85 -3.67
N SER A 48 -3.96 1.60 -3.35
CA SER A 48 -2.94 1.25 -4.35
C SER A 48 -2.17 -0.02 -4.02
N GLY A 49 -2.49 -0.68 -2.91
CA GLY A 49 -1.64 -1.74 -2.36
C GLY A 49 -0.25 -1.21 -1.96
N CYS A 50 0.67 -2.14 -1.68
CA CYS A 50 2.08 -1.80 -1.44
C CYS A 50 3.08 -2.69 -2.21
N SER A 51 2.62 -3.79 -2.81
CA SER A 51 3.48 -4.76 -3.52
C SER A 51 4.29 -4.17 -4.67
N TRP A 52 3.82 -3.08 -5.29
CA TRP A 52 4.52 -2.38 -6.37
C TRP A 52 5.70 -1.52 -5.88
N ALA A 53 5.73 -1.17 -4.59
CA ALA A 53 6.65 -0.16 -4.07
C ALA A 53 8.12 -0.61 -4.12
N PRO A 54 8.49 -1.85 -3.73
CA PRO A 54 9.90 -2.29 -3.77
C PRO A 54 10.55 -2.13 -5.15
N ASP A 55 9.90 -2.62 -6.21
CA ASP A 55 10.43 -2.53 -7.58
C ASP A 55 10.51 -1.10 -8.09
N MET A 56 9.51 -0.29 -7.80
CA MET A 56 9.53 1.13 -8.16
C MET A 56 10.67 1.85 -7.44
N LEU A 57 10.83 1.65 -6.13
CA LEU A 57 11.88 2.31 -5.34
C LEU A 57 13.27 1.92 -5.82
N ARG A 58 13.53 0.62 -6.08
CA ARG A 58 14.79 0.18 -6.70
C ARG A 58 15.07 0.91 -8.02
N SER A 59 14.03 1.07 -8.84
CA SER A 59 14.17 1.74 -10.14
C SER A 59 14.48 3.24 -9.97
N LEU A 60 13.82 3.92 -9.02
CA LEU A 60 14.06 5.32 -8.72
C LEU A 60 15.44 5.54 -8.08
N ASP A 61 15.89 4.62 -7.23
CA ASP A 61 17.23 4.65 -6.63
C ASP A 61 18.31 4.52 -7.71
N ARG A 62 18.13 3.62 -8.69
CA ARG A 62 19.04 3.52 -9.84
C ARG A 62 19.13 4.81 -10.65
N ILE A 63 18.02 5.53 -10.80
CA ILE A 63 18.03 6.85 -11.45
C ILE A 63 18.87 7.83 -10.64
N HIS A 64 18.68 7.88 -9.31
CA HIS A 64 19.48 8.71 -8.42
C HIS A 64 20.98 8.39 -8.50
N GLU A 65 21.34 7.10 -8.43
CA GLU A 65 22.71 6.61 -8.58
C GLU A 65 23.30 7.02 -9.93
N GLY A 66 22.52 6.95 -11.01
CA GLY A 66 22.93 7.40 -12.33
C GLY A 66 23.26 8.88 -12.39
N PHE A 67 22.45 9.74 -11.75
CA PHE A 67 22.77 11.16 -11.61
C PHE A 67 24.04 11.39 -10.79
N GLN A 68 24.23 10.66 -9.70
CA GLN A 68 25.46 10.74 -8.87
C GLN A 68 26.71 10.29 -9.65
N ALA A 69 26.58 9.26 -10.49
CA ALA A 69 27.66 8.75 -11.32
C ALA A 69 27.90 9.58 -12.60
N GLY A 70 26.98 10.48 -12.95
CA GLY A 70 27.02 11.31 -14.16
C GLY A 70 26.50 10.63 -15.43
N ALA A 71 25.95 9.41 -15.37
CA ALA A 71 25.32 8.73 -16.50
C ALA A 71 24.44 7.55 -16.08
N ILE A 72 23.45 7.19 -16.91
CA ILE A 72 22.70 5.93 -16.83
C ILE A 72 22.32 5.44 -18.24
N GLY A 73 22.68 4.22 -18.61
CA GLY A 73 22.46 3.72 -19.97
C GLY A 73 23.15 4.61 -21.02
N GLU A 74 22.38 5.10 -21.99
CA GLU A 74 22.85 6.04 -23.04
C GLU A 74 22.73 7.51 -22.62
N MET A 75 22.20 7.81 -21.43
CA MET A 75 22.00 9.17 -20.94
C MET A 75 23.24 9.68 -20.19
N ASN A 76 23.74 10.86 -20.57
CA ASN A 76 24.84 11.56 -19.91
C ASN A 76 24.30 12.73 -19.07
N TYR A 77 24.60 12.71 -17.77
CA TYR A 77 24.20 13.72 -16.80
C TYR A 77 25.38 14.55 -16.28
N ALA A 78 26.58 14.38 -16.83
CA ALA A 78 27.76 15.13 -16.40
C ALA A 78 27.52 16.64 -16.48
N GLY A 79 27.74 17.34 -15.36
CA GLY A 79 27.53 18.78 -15.25
C GLY A 79 26.07 19.22 -15.03
N MET A 80 25.13 18.29 -14.90
CA MET A 80 23.76 18.61 -14.47
C MET A 80 23.66 18.68 -12.95
N GLU A 81 22.85 19.61 -12.43
CA GLU A 81 22.55 19.67 -11.01
C GLU A 81 21.48 18.64 -10.64
N TRP A 82 21.80 17.79 -9.66
CA TRP A 82 20.86 16.82 -9.11
C TRP A 82 20.36 17.27 -7.73
N VAL A 83 19.04 17.28 -7.56
CA VAL A 83 18.39 17.89 -6.38
C VAL A 83 18.39 16.99 -5.14
N LEU A 84 18.51 15.66 -5.29
CA LEU A 84 18.44 14.74 -4.15
C LEU A 84 19.83 14.42 -3.59
N LYS A 85 19.97 14.54 -2.27
CA LYS A 85 21.14 14.07 -1.51
C LYS A 85 21.11 12.59 -1.16
N GLU A 86 19.91 12.08 -0.89
CA GLU A 86 19.66 10.68 -0.51
C GLU A 86 18.84 9.97 -1.60
N PRO A 87 18.88 8.64 -1.68
CA PRO A 87 18.06 7.90 -2.64
C PRO A 87 16.55 8.09 -2.37
N PRO A 88 15.70 8.02 -3.42
CA PRO A 88 14.25 7.99 -3.30
C PRO A 88 13.72 7.03 -2.23
N SER A 89 14.28 5.84 -2.06
CA SER A 89 13.89 4.89 -1.00
C SER A 89 14.07 5.42 0.41
N PHE A 90 15.12 6.21 0.67
CA PHE A 90 15.30 6.90 1.95
C PHE A 90 14.14 7.85 2.23
N TYR A 91 13.76 8.67 1.23
CA TYR A 91 12.64 9.59 1.35
C TYR A 91 11.30 8.86 1.49
N ALA A 92 11.11 7.75 0.77
CA ALA A 92 9.93 6.91 0.90
C ALA A 92 9.78 6.37 2.33
N ARG A 93 10.83 5.74 2.89
CA ARG A 93 10.84 5.23 4.26
C ARG A 93 10.60 6.34 5.28
N ARG A 94 11.14 7.54 5.04
CA ARG A 94 10.99 8.67 5.96
C ARG A 94 9.64 9.35 5.87
N ASN A 95 9.05 9.53 4.69
CA ASN A 95 7.96 10.48 4.46
C ASN A 95 6.66 9.85 3.97
N CYS A 96 6.72 8.65 3.38
CA CYS A 96 5.59 8.05 2.68
C CYS A 96 4.95 6.90 3.48
N TYR A 97 3.65 6.72 3.27
CA TYR A 97 2.83 5.62 3.76
C TYR A 97 2.05 5.01 2.59
N TYR A 98 1.61 3.77 2.76
CA TYR A 98 0.89 2.99 1.76
C TYR A 98 -0.44 2.54 2.36
N GLY A 99 -1.54 3.05 1.81
CA GLY A 99 -2.85 2.48 2.08
C GLY A 99 -2.99 1.19 1.28
N ALA A 100 -2.65 0.07 1.92
CA ALA A 100 -2.59 -1.23 1.27
C ALA A 100 -3.98 -1.77 0.91
N SER A 101 -5.05 -1.17 1.45
CA SER A 101 -6.47 -1.46 1.19
C SER A 101 -6.76 -2.96 1.01
N PHE A 102 -7.16 -3.61 2.11
CA PHE A 102 -7.55 -5.02 2.13
C PHE A 102 -6.60 -5.97 1.37
N PRO A 103 -5.28 -5.95 1.66
CA PRO A 103 -4.30 -6.73 0.92
C PRO A 103 -4.44 -8.24 1.19
N SER A 104 -4.05 -9.05 0.23
CA SER A 104 -3.72 -10.46 0.45
C SER A 104 -2.36 -10.58 1.15
N LEU A 105 -2.03 -11.78 1.66
CA LEU A 105 -0.71 -12.00 2.25
C LEU A 105 0.41 -11.82 1.22
N ALA A 106 0.18 -12.25 -0.02
CA ALA A 106 1.12 -12.12 -1.12
C ALA A 106 1.39 -10.64 -1.48
N GLU A 107 0.41 -9.75 -1.35
CA GLU A 107 0.62 -8.31 -1.60
C GLU A 107 1.38 -7.61 -0.47
N LEU A 108 1.51 -8.27 0.67
CA LEU A 108 2.38 -7.88 1.77
C LEU A 108 3.77 -8.53 1.67
N ASP A 109 4.05 -9.30 0.62
CA ASP A 109 5.41 -9.78 0.33
C ASP A 109 6.29 -8.57 -0.03
N GLY A 110 7.46 -8.47 0.61
CA GLY A 110 8.32 -7.29 0.49
C GLY A 110 7.99 -6.14 1.45
N ARG A 111 7.05 -6.32 2.39
CA ARG A 111 6.74 -5.32 3.44
C ARG A 111 7.97 -4.86 4.24
N ASP A 112 8.97 -5.71 4.40
CA ASP A 112 10.22 -5.35 5.08
C ASP A 112 11.05 -4.35 4.27
N GLU A 113 11.04 -4.46 2.94
CA GLU A 113 11.74 -3.57 2.02
C GLU A 113 11.07 -2.19 1.95
N VAL A 114 9.74 -2.17 1.94
CA VAL A 114 8.95 -0.93 2.02
C VAL A 114 9.03 -0.32 3.43
N GLY A 115 9.17 -1.18 4.43
CA GLY A 115 9.03 -0.86 5.83
C GLY A 115 7.59 -1.11 6.29
N ILE A 116 7.44 -2.09 7.20
CA ILE A 116 6.14 -2.43 7.75
C ILE A 116 5.48 -1.25 8.48
N GLU A 117 6.29 -0.35 9.03
CA GLU A 117 5.83 0.88 9.69
C GLU A 117 5.15 1.89 8.71
N GLN A 118 5.22 1.69 7.41
CA GLN A 118 4.61 2.59 6.42
C GLN A 118 3.28 2.05 5.90
N ILE A 119 2.92 0.82 6.24
CA ILE A 119 1.75 0.15 5.67
C ILE A 119 0.54 0.38 6.57
N CYS A 120 -0.54 0.90 5.99
CA CYS A 120 -1.82 1.10 6.66
C CYS A 120 -2.89 0.24 5.98
N TRP A 121 -3.60 -0.58 6.75
CA TRP A 121 -4.78 -1.27 6.29
C TRP A 121 -5.98 -0.33 6.18
N GLY A 122 -6.88 -0.63 5.24
CA GLY A 122 -8.18 0.02 5.08
C GLY A 122 -9.17 -0.95 4.44
N ASN A 123 -10.45 -0.81 4.73
CA ASN A 123 -11.51 -1.69 4.19
C ASN A 123 -12.16 -1.17 2.91
N ASP A 124 -11.90 0.09 2.55
CA ASP A 124 -12.41 0.75 1.36
C ASP A 124 -13.94 0.78 1.24
N TYR A 125 -14.62 0.97 2.37
CA TYR A 125 -16.05 1.19 2.36
C TYR A 125 -16.42 2.49 1.62
N PRO A 126 -17.47 2.51 0.76
CA PRO A 126 -18.45 1.46 0.50
C PRO A 126 -18.23 0.70 -0.83
N HIS A 127 -16.99 0.57 -1.30
CA HIS A 127 -16.69 -0.02 -2.61
C HIS A 127 -17.04 -1.52 -2.67
N TYR A 128 -17.30 -2.03 -3.89
CA TYR A 128 -17.71 -3.42 -4.11
C TYR A 128 -16.57 -4.41 -3.85
N GLU A 129 -15.34 -3.97 -4.11
CA GLU A 129 -14.08 -4.67 -3.91
C GLU A 129 -13.62 -4.66 -2.44
N GLY A 130 -14.14 -3.71 -1.65
CA GLY A 130 -13.80 -3.54 -0.24
C GLY A 130 -14.30 -4.69 0.64
N THR A 131 -13.91 -4.67 1.92
CA THR A 131 -14.15 -5.81 2.83
C THR A 131 -15.42 -5.69 3.66
N PHE A 132 -16.12 -4.56 3.63
CA PHE A 132 -17.37 -4.42 4.39
C PHE A 132 -18.49 -5.26 3.76
N PRO A 133 -19.37 -5.92 4.55
CA PRO A 133 -19.39 -5.99 6.02
C PRO A 133 -18.46 -7.05 6.63
N TYR A 134 -17.79 -7.85 5.81
CA TYR A 134 -16.95 -9.00 6.17
C TYR A 134 -15.50 -8.63 6.57
N ASN A 135 -15.33 -7.57 7.35
CA ASN A 135 -14.00 -7.07 7.72
C ASN A 135 -13.21 -8.12 8.52
N LEU A 136 -13.86 -8.80 9.48
CA LEU A 136 -13.18 -9.79 10.31
C LEU A 136 -12.73 -11.00 9.48
N GLU A 137 -13.57 -11.45 8.55
CA GLU A 137 -13.31 -12.58 7.67
C GLU A 137 -12.13 -12.28 6.74
N SER A 138 -12.04 -11.05 6.19
CA SER A 138 -10.87 -10.61 5.44
C SER A 138 -9.60 -10.64 6.30
N LEU A 139 -9.68 -10.17 7.54
CA LEU A 139 -8.54 -10.18 8.46
C LEU A 139 -8.11 -11.61 8.81
N GLN A 140 -9.05 -12.54 8.99
CA GLN A 140 -8.75 -13.95 9.24
C GLN A 140 -8.03 -14.62 8.08
N LEU A 141 -8.42 -14.29 6.83
CA LEU A 141 -7.76 -14.83 5.63
C LEU A 141 -6.34 -14.31 5.45
N THR A 142 -6.12 -13.00 5.63
CA THR A 142 -4.81 -12.40 5.36
C THR A 142 -3.87 -12.47 6.55
N PHE A 143 -4.36 -12.17 7.76
CA PHE A 143 -3.52 -11.86 8.92
C PHE A 143 -3.49 -12.97 9.99
N GLY A 144 -4.19 -14.10 9.80
CA GLY A 144 -4.24 -15.18 10.80
C GLY A 144 -2.86 -15.75 11.18
N GLY A 145 -1.91 -15.77 10.24
CA GLY A 145 -0.53 -16.21 10.47
C GLY A 145 0.51 -15.08 10.62
N VAL A 146 0.08 -13.82 10.57
CA VAL A 146 0.99 -12.66 10.65
C VAL A 146 1.32 -12.38 12.13
N PRO A 147 2.59 -12.16 12.50
CA PRO A 147 2.97 -11.91 13.90
C PRO A 147 2.17 -10.77 14.53
N ASP A 148 1.81 -10.90 15.81
CA ASP A 148 0.94 -9.94 16.50
C ASP A 148 1.44 -8.49 16.39
N ARG A 149 2.74 -8.28 16.61
CA ARG A 149 3.39 -6.97 16.44
C ARG A 149 3.15 -6.38 15.05
N GLU A 150 3.27 -7.17 14.01
CA GLU A 150 3.10 -6.74 12.62
C GLU A 150 1.65 -6.35 12.33
N ARG A 151 0.69 -7.15 12.82
CA ARG A 151 -0.74 -6.83 12.70
C ARG A 151 -1.07 -5.53 13.40
N ARG A 152 -0.57 -5.32 14.62
CA ARG A 152 -0.82 -4.07 15.37
C ARG A 152 -0.33 -2.84 14.62
N LEU A 153 0.86 -2.93 14.00
CA LEU A 153 1.40 -1.87 13.14
C LEU A 153 0.47 -1.58 11.96
N ILE A 154 0.17 -2.61 11.16
CA ILE A 154 -0.57 -2.47 9.90
C ILE A 154 -2.04 -2.06 10.14
N LEU A 155 -2.69 -2.64 11.14
CA LEU A 155 -4.12 -2.49 11.40
C LEU A 155 -4.47 -1.24 12.23
N GLY A 156 -3.50 -0.55 12.83
CA GLY A 156 -3.82 0.63 13.65
C GLY A 156 -2.67 1.55 14.02
N GLU A 157 -1.54 1.03 14.51
CA GLU A 157 -0.48 1.88 15.09
C GLU A 157 0.18 2.78 14.04
N ASN A 158 0.33 2.32 12.80
CA ASN A 158 0.85 3.14 11.70
C ASN A 158 -0.08 4.30 11.34
N ALA A 159 -1.39 4.03 11.26
CA ALA A 159 -2.39 5.07 11.02
C ALA A 159 -2.44 6.08 12.17
N ALA A 160 -2.34 5.60 13.42
CA ALA A 160 -2.28 6.47 14.59
C ALA A 160 -1.04 7.39 14.57
N ARG A 161 0.13 6.88 14.17
CA ARG A 161 1.34 7.70 14.00
C ARG A 161 1.20 8.71 12.87
N LEU A 162 0.61 8.31 11.74
CA LEU A 162 0.42 9.19 10.58
C LEU A 162 -0.54 10.34 10.88
N TYR A 163 -1.71 10.03 11.47
CA TYR A 163 -2.78 10.98 11.72
C TYR A 163 -2.75 11.60 13.12
N ASN A 164 -1.72 11.27 13.91
CA ASN A 164 -1.51 11.76 15.27
C ASN A 164 -2.69 11.44 16.21
N PHE A 165 -3.18 10.20 16.16
CA PHE A 165 -4.21 9.72 17.07
C PHE A 165 -3.64 9.32 18.43
N ASP A 166 -4.40 9.64 19.47
CA ASP A 166 -4.13 9.27 20.85
C ASP A 166 -4.60 7.84 21.10
N LEU A 167 -3.66 6.88 21.06
CA LEU A 167 -3.97 5.46 21.22
C LEU A 167 -4.55 5.12 22.60
N ASP A 168 -4.23 5.89 23.65
CA ASP A 168 -4.76 5.62 24.98
C ASP A 168 -6.24 6.00 25.07
N LYS A 169 -6.66 7.06 24.36
CA LYS A 169 -8.07 7.41 24.22
C LYS A 169 -8.84 6.46 23.31
N LEU A 170 -8.19 5.89 22.29
CA LEU A 170 -8.83 4.94 21.38
C LEU A 170 -8.92 3.53 21.95
N ARG A 171 -8.06 3.16 22.90
CA ARG A 171 -7.98 1.79 23.44
C ARG A 171 -9.32 1.24 23.98
N PRO A 172 -10.13 2.01 24.74
CA PRO A 172 -11.44 1.52 25.20
C PRO A 172 -12.40 1.24 24.05
N LEU A 173 -12.41 2.09 23.02
CA LEU A 173 -13.25 1.91 21.83
C LEU A 173 -12.78 0.73 20.99
N ALA A 174 -11.47 0.58 20.79
CA ALA A 174 -10.89 -0.56 20.10
C ALA A 174 -11.20 -1.88 20.82
N ALA A 175 -11.20 -1.90 22.16
CA ALA A 175 -11.60 -3.07 22.93
C ALA A 175 -13.10 -3.39 22.81
N GLN A 176 -13.94 -2.38 22.57
CA GLN A 176 -15.39 -2.54 22.43
C GLN A 176 -15.81 -2.95 21.01
N PHE A 177 -15.18 -2.36 19.98
CA PHE A 177 -15.63 -2.46 18.58
C PHE A 177 -14.64 -3.14 17.65
N GLY A 178 -13.36 -3.21 18.03
CA GLY A 178 -12.31 -3.80 17.21
C GLY A 178 -12.24 -5.32 17.34
N PRO A 179 -11.69 -6.01 16.33
CA PRO A 179 -11.41 -7.44 16.43
C PRO A 179 -10.29 -7.71 17.42
N THR A 180 -10.41 -8.80 18.17
CA THR A 180 -9.35 -9.29 19.06
C THR A 180 -8.28 -10.08 18.28
N PRO A 181 -7.04 -10.17 18.77
CA PRO A 181 -6.00 -11.01 18.17
C PRO A 181 -6.45 -12.47 17.95
N GLN A 182 -7.16 -13.04 18.93
CA GLN A 182 -7.68 -14.39 18.85
C GLN A 182 -8.74 -14.57 17.76
N GLN A 183 -9.61 -13.57 17.56
CA GLN A 183 -10.58 -13.59 16.45
C GLN A 183 -9.87 -13.56 15.09
N VAL A 184 -8.82 -12.76 14.93
CA VAL A 184 -8.03 -12.70 13.69
C VAL A 184 -7.24 -14.00 13.43
N GLU A 185 -6.70 -14.62 14.48
CA GLU A 185 -6.01 -15.92 14.38
C GLU A 185 -6.92 -17.10 14.08
N THR A 186 -8.22 -16.98 14.37
CA THR A 186 -9.17 -18.06 14.16
C THR A 186 -9.36 -18.30 12.66
N PRO A 187 -9.05 -19.50 12.13
CA PRO A 187 -9.19 -19.76 10.71
C PRO A 187 -10.63 -19.58 10.22
N LEU A 188 -10.78 -18.90 9.07
CA LEU A 188 -12.09 -18.65 8.48
C LEU A 188 -12.73 -19.95 7.96
N GLN A 189 -13.86 -20.32 8.55
CA GLN A 189 -14.58 -21.55 8.20
C GLN A 189 -15.39 -21.41 6.91
N HIS A 190 -16.18 -20.34 6.80
CA HIS A 190 -17.05 -20.06 5.65
C HIS A 190 -16.60 -18.80 4.93
N ILE A 191 -16.47 -18.87 3.61
CA ILE A 191 -16.08 -17.73 2.78
C ILE A 191 -17.35 -17.01 2.33
N PRO A 192 -17.52 -15.70 2.61
CA PRO A 192 -18.71 -14.95 2.21
C PRO A 192 -18.98 -15.01 0.70
N GLU A 193 -20.10 -15.61 0.29
CA GLU A 193 -20.42 -15.86 -1.13
C GLU A 193 -20.95 -14.63 -1.88
N ASP A 194 -21.55 -13.70 -1.15
CA ASP A 194 -22.17 -12.47 -1.65
C ASP A 194 -21.20 -11.29 -1.77
N SER A 195 -19.93 -11.47 -1.38
CA SER A 195 -18.91 -10.43 -1.49
C SER A 195 -18.15 -10.48 -2.81
N GLY A 196 -17.99 -9.30 -3.42
CA GLY A 196 -17.17 -9.04 -4.61
C GLY A 196 -15.68 -8.82 -4.31
N CYS A 197 -15.27 -8.77 -3.04
CA CYS A 197 -13.87 -8.60 -2.66
C CYS A 197 -13.01 -9.77 -3.20
N TYR A 198 -11.92 -9.42 -3.88
CA TYR A 198 -11.08 -10.41 -4.58
C TYR A 198 -10.50 -11.45 -3.62
N LEU A 199 -10.22 -11.09 -2.36
CA LEU A 199 -9.76 -12.04 -1.33
C LEU A 199 -10.70 -13.24 -1.18
N PHE A 200 -12.01 -12.97 -1.13
CA PHE A 200 -13.01 -14.04 -0.98
C PHE A 200 -13.24 -14.77 -2.30
N VAL A 201 -13.25 -14.05 -3.42
CA VAL A 201 -13.39 -14.64 -4.76
C VAL A 201 -12.28 -15.64 -5.04
N ASP A 202 -11.03 -15.26 -4.78
CA ASP A 202 -9.86 -16.08 -5.05
C ASP A 202 -9.77 -17.26 -4.09
N GLU A 203 -10.11 -17.07 -2.82
CA GLU A 203 -10.18 -18.17 -1.85
C GLU A 203 -11.28 -19.19 -2.21
N ARG A 204 -12.44 -18.76 -2.73
CA ARG A 204 -13.48 -19.66 -3.24
C ARG A 204 -12.95 -20.49 -4.41
N ARG A 205 -12.28 -19.86 -5.39
CA ARG A 205 -11.68 -20.53 -6.55
C ARG A 205 -10.64 -21.56 -6.12
N ARG A 206 -9.74 -21.16 -5.22
CA ARG A 206 -8.71 -22.03 -4.64
C ARG A 206 -9.32 -23.26 -3.95
N ARG A 207 -10.38 -23.09 -3.14
CA ARG A 207 -11.07 -24.22 -2.48
C ARG A 207 -11.83 -25.13 -3.45
N ALA A 208 -12.30 -24.58 -4.58
CA ALA A 208 -12.95 -25.34 -5.65
C ALA A 208 -11.95 -26.07 -6.57
N GLY A 209 -10.65 -25.76 -6.48
CA GLY A 209 -9.61 -26.32 -7.35
C GLY A 209 -9.64 -25.75 -8.77
N VAL A 210 -10.13 -24.51 -8.92
CA VAL A 210 -10.25 -23.79 -10.20
C VAL A 210 -9.31 -22.58 -10.22
#